data_AF-A0A9E2YRZ7-F1
#
_entry.id   AF-A0A9E2YRZ7-F1
#
_cell.length_a   1.000
_cell.length_b   1.000
_cell.length_c   1.000
_cell.angle_alpha   90.00
_cell.angle_beta   90.00
_cell.angle_gamma   90.00
#
_symmetry.space_group_name_H-M   'P 1'
#
loop_
_entity.id
_entity.type
_entity.pdbx_description
1 polymer ?
#
loop_
_entity_poly.entity_id
_entity_poly.type
_entity_poly.pdbx_seq_one_letter_code
_entity_poly.pdbx_strand_id
1 'polypeptide(L)'
;MLTSFNVTTTVLIVGTLFVVYVRLMNWLDSNIPLMYYALMIAYTNGLEERLSPLLIYAGLVLTLILRFEFMNHALTRLIKTLEISLLSLIVYECSAMILQY
;
A
#
# COMPACT_ATOMS: atom_id res chain seq x y z
N MET A 1 14.04 9.30 21.03
CA MET A 1 13.09 10.42 20.90
C MET A 1 12.15 10.09 19.75
N LEU A 2 10.82 10.18 19.91
CA LEU A 2 9.89 10.02 18.77
C LEU A 2 10.03 11.25 17.86
N THR A 3 10.90 11.16 16.86
CA THR A 3 10.98 12.13 15.77
C THR A 3 9.71 12.03 14.93
N SER A 4 9.23 13.14 14.34
CA SER A 4 8.03 13.16 13.47
C SER A 4 8.07 12.08 12.37
N PHE A 5 9.27 11.71 11.92
CA PHE A 5 9.53 10.60 11.02
C PHE A 5 9.00 9.23 11.51
N ASN A 6 9.20 8.89 12.79
CA ASN A 6 8.74 7.62 13.37
C ASN A 6 7.21 7.57 13.52
N VAL A 7 6.60 8.71 13.83
CA VAL A 7 5.13 8.81 13.93
C VAL A 7 4.50 8.56 12.57
N THR A 8 4.97 9.23 11.51
CA THR A 8 4.35 9.07 10.19
C THR A 8 4.60 7.70 9.57
N THR A 9 5.77 7.11 9.82
CA THR A 9 6.05 5.73 9.37
C THR A 9 5.15 4.72 10.07
N THR A 10 4.87 4.90 11.36
CA THR A 10 3.93 4.05 12.11
C THR A 10 2.50 4.18 11.56
N VAL A 11 2.04 5.40 11.26
CA VAL A 11 0.73 5.64 10.66
C VAL A 11 0.61 4.96 9.29
N LEU A 12 1.69 4.97 8.50
CA LEU A 12 1.70 4.28 7.20
C LEU A 12 1.59 2.78 7.33
N ILE A 13 2.32 2.16 8.27
CA ILE A 13 2.24 0.72 8.56
C ILE A 13 0.82 0.33 8.98
N VAL A 14 0.22 1.11 9.90
CA VAL A 14 -1.16 0.88 10.35
C VAL A 14 -2.13 1.04 9.17
N GLY A 15 -1.92 2.04 8.31
CA GLY A 15 -2.70 2.22 7.09
C GLY A 15 -2.53 1.05 6.09
N THR A 16 -1.32 0.50 5.94
CA THR A 16 -1.10 -0.66 5.07
C THR A 16 -1.87 -1.87 5.59
N LEU A 17 -1.78 -2.14 6.89
CA LEU A 17 -2.50 -3.23 7.56
C LEU A 17 -4.02 -3.07 7.43
N PHE A 18 -4.52 -1.84 7.55
CA PHE A 18 -5.94 -1.54 7.36
C PHE A 18 -6.39 -1.83 5.92
N VAL A 19 -5.60 -1.45 4.91
CA VAL A 19 -5.90 -1.74 3.50
C VAL A 19 -5.87 -3.25 3.21
N VAL A 20 -4.92 -3.99 3.79
CA VAL A 20 -4.88 -5.46 3.71
C VAL A 20 -6.15 -6.05 4.33
N TYR A 21 -6.56 -5.57 5.50
CA TYR A 21 -7.79 -6.01 6.17
C TYR A 21 -9.04 -5.76 5.33
N VAL A 22 -9.20 -4.56 4.77
CA VAL A 22 -10.32 -4.22 3.86
C VAL A 22 -10.32 -5.12 2.63
N ARG A 23 -9.15 -5.46 2.09
CA ARG A 23 -9.01 -6.43 0.98
C ARG A 23 -9.42 -7.84 1.38
N LEU A 24 -9.07 -8.31 2.58
CA LEU A 24 -9.49 -9.62 3.08
C LEU A 24 -11.02 -9.70 3.23
N MET A 25 -11.67 -8.60 3.60
CA MET A 25 -13.12 -8.48 3.70
C MET A 25 -13.85 -8.51 2.33
N ASN A 26 -13.13 -8.63 1.20
CA ASN A 26 -13.67 -8.63 -0.17
C ASN A 26 -14.51 -7.38 -0.52
N TRP A 27 -14.24 -6.25 0.13
CA TRP A 27 -14.80 -4.96 -0.26
C TRP A 27 -14.13 -4.44 -1.53
N LEU A 28 -14.42 -5.08 -2.65
CA LEU A 28 -13.92 -4.73 -3.99
C LEU A 28 -14.42 -3.35 -4.45
N ASP A 29 -15.63 -2.95 -4.02
CA ASP A 29 -16.21 -1.63 -4.32
C ASP A 29 -15.63 -0.48 -3.50
N SER A 30 -14.85 -0.78 -2.45
CA SER A 30 -14.40 0.27 -1.55
C SER A 30 -13.24 1.03 -2.14
N ASN A 31 -13.38 2.35 -2.29
CA ASN A 31 -12.32 3.25 -2.76
C ASN A 31 -11.19 3.48 -1.73
N ILE A 32 -11.30 2.89 -0.53
CA ILE A 32 -10.32 3.04 0.57
C ILE A 32 -8.88 2.73 0.15
N PRO A 33 -8.59 1.65 -0.61
CA PRO A 33 -7.23 1.36 -1.03
C PRO A 33 -6.66 2.40 -1.98
N LEU A 34 -7.48 2.90 -2.89
CA LEU A 34 -7.07 3.94 -3.84
C LEU A 34 -6.72 5.24 -3.09
N MET A 35 -7.54 5.59 -2.09
CA MET A 35 -7.28 6.73 -1.20
C MET A 35 -5.98 6.54 -0.41
N TYR A 36 -5.70 5.33 0.06
CA TYR A 36 -4.44 5.03 0.75
C TYR A 36 -3.22 5.17 -0.15
N TYR A 37 -3.25 4.62 -1.38
CA TYR A 37 -2.14 4.79 -2.32
C TYR A 37 -1.95 6.26 -2.71
N ALA A 38 -3.03 7.03 -2.88
CA ALA A 38 -2.92 8.48 -3.14
C ALA A 38 -2.23 9.22 -1.98
N LEU A 39 -2.59 8.89 -0.74
CA LEU A 39 -1.94 9.43 0.46
C LEU A 39 -0.47 9.02 0.53
N MET A 40 -0.13 7.78 0.17
CA MET A 40 1.24 7.27 0.17
C MET A 40 2.11 7.95 -0.90
N ILE A 41 1.55 8.23 -2.09
CA ILE A 41 2.22 9.02 -3.13
C ILE A 41 2.50 10.44 -2.63
N ALA A 42 1.52 11.09 -1.99
CA ALA A 42 1.72 12.42 -1.42
C ALA A 42 2.81 12.42 -0.33
N TYR A 43 2.84 11.37 0.51
CA TYR A 43 3.87 11.21 1.54
C TYR A 43 5.27 11.02 0.97
N THR A 44 5.41 10.17 -0.06
CA THR A 44 6.71 9.89 -0.68
C THR A 44 7.25 11.05 -1.51
N ASN A 45 6.39 11.90 -2.07
CA ASN A 45 6.83 13.15 -2.69
C ASN A 45 7.31 14.19 -1.65
N GLY A 46 6.82 14.12 -0.40
CA GLY A 46 7.24 15.01 0.68
C GLY A 46 8.52 14.58 1.42
N LEU A 47 8.95 13.33 1.23
CA LEU A 47 10.17 12.77 1.82
C LEU A 47 11.05 12.28 0.68
N GLU A 48 11.90 13.17 0.18
CA GLU A 48 12.86 12.88 -0.88
C GLU A 48 13.58 11.54 -0.62
N GLU A 49 13.38 10.62 -1.56
CA GLU A 49 14.25 9.46 -1.83
C GLU A 49 14.28 8.30 -0.86
N ARG A 50 13.29 8.16 0.04
CA ARG A 50 13.26 6.98 0.92
C ARG A 50 12.54 5.77 0.31
N LEU A 51 11.33 5.91 -0.22
CA LEU A 51 10.57 4.79 -0.79
C LEU A 51 10.66 4.76 -2.31
N SER A 52 10.89 3.59 -2.91
CA SER A 52 10.88 3.42 -4.37
C SER A 52 9.50 3.80 -4.94
N PRO A 53 9.36 4.90 -5.70
CA PRO A 53 8.07 5.35 -6.23
C PRO A 53 7.42 4.29 -7.12
N LEU A 54 8.26 3.50 -7.79
CA LEU A 54 7.87 2.42 -8.69
C LEU A 54 7.03 1.35 -7.99
N LEU A 55 7.32 1.02 -6.72
CA LEU A 55 6.53 0.08 -5.92
C LEU A 55 5.11 0.60 -5.65
N ILE A 56 5.01 1.90 -5.36
CA ILE A 56 3.74 2.55 -5.05
C ILE A 56 2.88 2.65 -6.30
N TYR A 57 3.47 3.04 -7.43
CA TYR A 57 2.77 3.06 -8.71
C TYR A 57 2.35 1.66 -9.17
N ALA A 58 3.17 0.64 -8.98
CA ALA A 58 2.80 -0.75 -9.28
C ALA A 58 1.60 -1.21 -8.44
N GLY A 59 1.58 -0.91 -7.13
CA GLY A 59 0.45 -1.22 -6.25
C GLY A 59 -0.82 -0.45 -6.61
N LEU A 60 -0.70 0.82 -7.02
CA LEU A 60 -1.82 1.63 -7.49
C LEU A 60 -2.40 1.08 -8.80
N VAL A 61 -1.56 0.70 -9.76
CA VAL A 61 -2.02 0.06 -11.01
C VAL A 61 -2.72 -1.25 -10.71
N LEU A 62 -2.19 -2.08 -9.82
CA LEU A 62 -2.85 -3.32 -9.39
C LEU A 62 -4.22 -3.06 -8.75
N THR A 63 -4.31 -2.06 -7.89
CA THR A 63 -5.58 -1.63 -7.26
C THR A 63 -6.60 -1.21 -8.32
N LEU A 64 -6.18 -0.44 -9.32
CA LEU A 64 -7.03 -0.03 -10.42
C LEU A 64 -7.49 -1.22 -11.25
N ILE A 65 -6.61 -2.19 -11.49
CA ILE A 65 -6.96 -3.41 -12.24
C ILE A 65 -8.00 -4.24 -11.47
N LEU A 66 -7.82 -4.40 -10.16
CA LEU A 66 -8.77 -5.10 -9.28
C LEU A 66 -10.17 -4.45 -9.24
N ARG A 67 -10.26 -3.17 -9.59
CA ARG A 67 -11.53 -2.43 -9.64
C ARG A 67 -12.33 -2.69 -10.92
N PHE A 68 -11.75 -3.31 -11.94
CA PHE A 68 -12.52 -3.69 -13.13
C PHE A 68 -13.40 -4.91 -12.81
N GLU A 69 -14.71 -4.69 -12.78
CA GLU A 69 -15.74 -5.70 -12.49
C GLU A 69 -15.79 -6.83 -13.54
N PHE A 70 -15.25 -6.59 -14.75
CA PHE A 70 -15.25 -7.53 -15.88
C PHE A 70 -14.17 -8.63 -15.82
N MET A 71 -13.53 -8.83 -14.67
CA MET A 71 -12.37 -9.72 -14.56
C MET A 71 -12.74 -11.11 -14.01
N ASN A 72 -12.23 -12.17 -14.63
CA ASN A 72 -12.46 -13.55 -14.21
C ASN A 72 -12.01 -13.78 -12.75
N HIS A 73 -12.78 -14.53 -11.95
CA HIS A 73 -12.49 -14.79 -10.53
C HIS A 73 -11.07 -15.31 -10.24
N ALA A 74 -10.48 -16.07 -11.17
CA ALA A 74 -9.12 -16.56 -11.07
C ALA A 74 -8.07 -15.42 -11.17
N LEU A 75 -8.26 -14.50 -12.12
CA LEU A 75 -7.39 -13.33 -12.28
C LEU A 75 -7.52 -12.37 -11.10
N THR A 76 -8.75 -12.14 -10.62
CA THR A 76 -8.99 -11.33 -9.41
C THR A 76 -8.23 -11.88 -8.20
N ARG A 77 -8.22 -13.21 -8.02
CA ARG A 77 -7.43 -13.84 -6.94
C ARG A 77 -5.93 -13.65 -7.11
N LEU A 78 -5.39 -13.83 -8.31
CA LEU A 78 -3.95 -13.63 -8.59
C LEU A 78 -3.51 -12.19 -8.33
N ILE A 79 -4.27 -11.23 -8.85
CA ILE A 79 -3.95 -9.81 -8.68
C ILE A 79 -4.08 -9.41 -7.21
N LYS A 80 -5.10 -9.90 -6.50
CA LYS A 80 -5.23 -9.71 -5.05
C LYS A 80 -4.01 -10.23 -4.29
N THR A 81 -3.52 -11.44 -4.61
CA THR A 81 -2.32 -11.98 -3.95
C THR A 81 -1.07 -11.17 -4.26
N LEU A 82 -0.92 -10.70 -5.51
CA LEU A 82 0.21 -9.88 -5.91
C LEU A 82 0.16 -8.50 -5.24
N GLU A 83 -1.03 -7.92 -5.10
CA GLU A 83 -1.21 -6.66 -4.39
C GLU A 83 -0.89 -6.78 -2.89
N ILE A 84 -1.34 -7.87 -2.25
CA ILE A 84 -0.99 -8.14 -0.85
C ILE A 84 0.53 -8.29 -0.70
N SER A 85 1.19 -8.97 -1.64
CA SER A 85 2.65 -9.11 -1.60
C SER A 85 3.38 -7.76 -1.73
N LEU A 86 2.88 -6.84 -2.57
CA LEU A 86 3.38 -5.47 -2.68
C LEU A 86 3.18 -4.69 -1.38
N LEU A 87 1.99 -4.77 -0.79
CA LEU A 87 1.69 -4.13 0.50
C LEU A 87 2.62 -4.66 1.61
N SER A 88 2.87 -5.96 1.68
CA SER A 88 3.83 -6.55 2.62
C SER A 88 5.26 -6.04 2.39
N LEU A 89 5.67 -5.88 1.13
CA LEU A 89 7.00 -5.36 0.80
C LEU A 89 7.15 -3.88 1.19
N ILE A 90 6.08 -3.08 1.05
CA ILE A 90 6.05 -1.69 1.53
C ILE A 90 6.18 -1.63 3.06
N VAL A 91 5.50 -2.52 3.80
CA VAL A 91 5.67 -2.62 5.26
C VAL A 91 7.11 -2.98 5.62
N TYR A 92 7.72 -3.92 4.88
CA TYR A 92 9.11 -4.31 5.09
C TYR A 92 10.08 -3.13 4.88
N GLU A 93 9.95 -2.39 3.79
CA GLU A 93 10.76 -1.19 3.51
C GLU A 93 10.57 -0.12 4.60
N CYS A 94 9.33 0.15 5.02
CA CYS A 94 9.04 1.04 6.14
C CYS A 94 9.71 0.57 7.44
N SER A 95 9.67 -0.73 7.73
CA SER A 95 10.28 -1.30 8.93
C SER A 95 11.81 -1.23 8.89
N ALA A 96 12.41 -1.47 7.73
CA ALA A 96 13.84 -1.35 7.51
C ALA A 96 14.33 0.09 7.68
N MET A 97 13.55 1.08 7.24
CA MET A 97 13.87 2.50 7.49
C MET A 97 13.87 2.88 8.96
N ILE A 98 12.97 2.32 9.76
CA ILE A 98 12.94 2.55 11.20
C ILE A 98 14.18 1.92 11.85
N LEU A 99 14.58 0.73 11.39
CA LEU A 99 15.69 -0.04 11.95
C LEU A 99 17.08 0.53 11.59
N GLN A 100 17.18 1.24 10.46
CA GLN A 100 18.40 1.93 10.03
C GLN A 100 18.61 3.31 10.70
N TYR A 101 17.65 3.78 11.51
CA TYR A 101 17.69 5.06 12.23
C TYR A 101 17.91 4.86 13.73
#